data_AF-A0A521PIZ9-F1
#
_entry.id   AF-A0A521PIZ9-F1
#
_cell.length_a   1.000
_cell.length_b   1.000
_cell.length_c   1.000
_cell.angle_alpha   90.00
_cell.angle_beta   90.00
_cell.angle_gamma   90.00
#
_symmetry.space_group_name_H-M   'P 1'
#
loop_
_entity.id
_entity.type
_entity.pdbx_description
1 polymer ?
#
loop_
_entity_poly.entity_id
_entity_poly.type
_entity_poly.pdbx_seq_one_letter_code
_entity_poly.pdbx_strand_id
1 'polypeptide(L)'
;MAKTPEFAQQEKAMHEALLVRSWQAQIAKLTPEPSKVEADKFIAEHPDMYAARKVWVVDQLSFPRPTDPSLAEAMRPLTTLEDVAALLASRNIPSRRAEGEIDALGLDPRFTAQIIKLPPGEVFVVPNGNVLVANRIRETRVVPLTGDQAVRHATALLKNQRTREAIQRQFSSVVAASKKEIKYAKAYEPQQPKKAAAPAAAPKK
;
A
#
# COMPACT_ATOMS: atom_id res chain seq x y z
N MET A 1 30.68 -4.05 -27.04
CA MET A 1 29.57 -3.48 -26.24
C MET A 1 28.52 -4.55 -25.87
N ALA A 2 27.92 -5.29 -26.80
CA ALA A 2 26.84 -6.28 -26.52
C ALA A 2 27.27 -7.69 -26.02
N LYS A 3 28.44 -7.84 -25.39
CA LYS A 3 28.95 -9.14 -24.90
C LYS A 3 29.51 -9.09 -23.48
N THR A 4 29.10 -8.10 -22.68
CA THR A 4 29.48 -8.07 -21.26
C THR A 4 28.51 -8.93 -20.44
N PRO A 5 28.98 -9.57 -19.35
CA PRO A 5 28.09 -10.26 -18.41
C PRO A 5 26.94 -9.38 -17.90
N GLU A 6 27.21 -8.09 -17.70
CA GLU A 6 26.21 -7.10 -17.28
C GLU A 6 25.09 -6.92 -18.30
N PHE A 7 25.42 -6.83 -19.60
CA PHE A 7 24.43 -6.71 -20.66
C PHE A 7 23.52 -7.94 -20.72
N ALA A 8 24.09 -9.14 -20.63
CA ALA A 8 23.32 -10.39 -20.63
C ALA A 8 22.38 -10.50 -19.42
N GLN A 9 22.80 -10.03 -18.24
CA GLN A 9 21.94 -9.98 -17.05
C GLN A 9 20.80 -8.96 -17.21
N GLN A 10 21.08 -7.78 -17.77
CA GLN A 10 20.07 -6.77 -18.05
C GLN A 10 19.04 -7.26 -19.08
N GLU A 11 19.50 -7.88 -20.17
CA GLU A 11 18.63 -8.47 -21.19
C GLU A 11 17.68 -9.52 -20.58
N LYS A 12 18.23 -10.42 -19.76
CA LYS A 12 17.43 -11.42 -19.05
C LYS A 12 16.40 -10.77 -18.12
N ALA A 13 16.80 -9.77 -17.33
CA ALA A 13 15.89 -9.07 -16.42
C ALA A 13 14.76 -8.36 -17.17
N MET A 14 15.04 -7.75 -18.33
CA MET A 14 14.02 -7.13 -19.18
C MET A 14 13.07 -8.16 -19.78
N HIS A 15 13.59 -9.30 -20.22
CA HIS A 15 12.78 -10.39 -20.76
C HIS A 15 11.86 -10.99 -19.69
N GLU A 16 12.38 -11.22 -18.48
CA GLU A 16 11.60 -11.67 -17.33
C GLU A 16 10.51 -10.65 -16.96
N ALA A 17 10.84 -9.36 -16.89
CA ALA A 17 9.86 -8.30 -16.63
C ALA A 17 8.76 -8.25 -17.69
N LEU A 18 9.10 -8.46 -18.97
CA LEU A 18 8.12 -8.54 -20.06
C LEU A 18 7.18 -9.74 -19.90
N LEU A 19 7.72 -10.91 -19.54
CA LEU A 19 6.91 -12.12 -19.27
C LEU A 19 5.96 -11.91 -18.09
N VAL A 20 6.42 -11.28 -16.99
CA VAL A 20 5.56 -10.97 -15.85
C VAL A 20 4.43 -10.01 -16.28
N ARG A 21 4.77 -8.96 -17.02
CA ARG A 21 3.79 -7.98 -17.50
C ARG A 21 2.77 -8.61 -18.45
N SER A 22 3.21 -9.46 -19.38
CA SER A 22 2.31 -10.13 -20.34
C SER A 22 1.38 -11.11 -19.64
N TRP A 23 1.88 -11.86 -18.66
CA TRP A 23 1.09 -12.75 -17.82
C TRP A 23 0.03 -11.99 -17.00
N GLN A 24 0.41 -10.89 -16.36
CA GLN A 24 -0.53 -10.01 -15.64
C GLN A 24 -1.61 -9.46 -16.57
N ALA A 25 -1.23 -9.01 -17.78
CA ALA A 25 -2.17 -8.52 -18.78
C ALA A 25 -3.14 -9.62 -19.26
N GLN A 26 -2.69 -10.86 -19.38
CA GLN A 26 -3.54 -12.00 -19.72
C GLN A 26 -4.57 -12.28 -18.61
N ILE A 27 -4.15 -12.25 -17.34
CA ILE A 27 -5.09 -12.40 -16.22
C ILE A 27 -6.11 -11.26 -16.20
N ALA A 28 -5.67 -10.02 -16.44
CA ALA A 28 -6.56 -8.87 -16.53
C ALA A 28 -7.64 -9.04 -17.60
N LYS A 29 -7.28 -9.57 -18.78
CA LYS A 29 -8.23 -9.85 -19.87
C LYS A 29 -9.26 -10.93 -19.52
N LEU A 30 -8.87 -11.93 -18.73
CA LEU A 30 -9.75 -13.01 -18.28
C LEU A 30 -10.57 -12.63 -17.05
N THR A 31 -10.28 -11.50 -16.41
CA THR A 31 -11.00 -11.05 -15.22
C THR A 31 -12.40 -10.57 -15.63
N PRO A 32 -13.48 -11.16 -15.09
CA PRO A 32 -14.84 -10.74 -15.40
C PRO A 32 -15.10 -9.28 -15.03
N GLU A 33 -15.73 -8.55 -15.94
CA GLU A 33 -16.10 -7.16 -15.73
C GLU A 33 -17.16 -7.06 -14.63
N PRO A 34 -16.98 -6.18 -13.63
CA PRO A 34 -18.02 -5.91 -12.64
C PRO A 34 -19.28 -5.36 -13.29
N SER A 35 -20.43 -5.88 -12.87
CA SER A 35 -21.72 -5.40 -13.31
C SER A 35 -22.06 -4.04 -12.68
N LYS A 36 -23.01 -3.33 -13.27
CA LYS A 36 -23.54 -2.08 -12.71
C LYS A 36 -24.11 -2.29 -11.29
N VAL A 37 -24.81 -3.40 -11.06
CA VAL A 37 -25.40 -3.72 -9.75
C VAL A 37 -24.32 -3.85 -8.68
N GLU A 38 -23.19 -4.47 -9.01
CA GLU A 38 -22.05 -4.59 -8.09
C GLU A 38 -21.39 -3.23 -7.83
N ALA A 39 -21.28 -2.38 -8.84
CA ALA A 39 -20.79 -1.01 -8.69
C ALA A 39 -21.71 -0.16 -7.81
N ASP A 40 -23.02 -0.22 -8.03
CA ASP A 40 -24.02 0.52 -7.23
C ASP A 40 -23.99 0.06 -5.76
N LYS A 41 -23.88 -1.26 -5.53
CA LYS A 41 -23.73 -1.81 -4.18
C LYS A 41 -22.46 -1.29 -3.51
N PHE A 42 -21.33 -1.30 -4.22
CA PHE A 42 -20.06 -0.79 -3.71
C PHE A 42 -20.14 0.70 -3.36
N ILE A 43 -20.80 1.50 -4.18
CA ILE A 43 -21.02 2.93 -3.92
C ILE A 43 -21.82 3.13 -2.63
N ALA A 44 -22.88 2.34 -2.44
CA ALA A 44 -23.72 2.42 -1.24
C ALA A 44 -22.97 1.97 0.04
N GLU A 45 -22.07 1.00 -0.07
CA GLU A 45 -21.24 0.51 1.05
C GLU A 45 -20.10 1.47 1.42
N HIS A 46 -19.73 2.39 0.53
CA HIS A 46 -18.62 3.33 0.72
C HIS A 46 -19.03 4.81 0.58
N PRO A 47 -19.98 5.31 1.39
CA PRO A 47 -20.47 6.67 1.26
C PRO A 47 -19.36 7.72 1.37
N ASP A 48 -18.35 7.50 2.22
CA ASP A 48 -17.21 8.41 2.40
C ASP A 48 -16.29 8.57 1.16
N MET A 49 -16.43 7.71 0.15
CA MET A 49 -15.75 7.83 -1.14
C MET A 49 -16.65 8.44 -2.23
N TYR A 50 -17.96 8.44 -2.02
CA TYR A 50 -18.96 8.83 -3.02
C TYR A 50 -19.89 9.93 -2.51
N ALA A 51 -20.99 9.57 -1.85
CA ALA A 51 -22.02 10.53 -1.40
C ALA A 51 -21.48 11.58 -0.41
N ALA A 52 -20.57 11.17 0.47
CA ALA A 52 -19.84 12.01 1.42
C ALA A 52 -18.33 11.99 1.10
N ARG A 53 -17.98 11.91 -0.19
CA ARG A 53 -16.60 11.88 -0.67
C ARG A 53 -15.74 12.96 -0.03
N LYS A 54 -14.70 12.53 0.66
CA LYS A 54 -13.78 13.41 1.38
C LYS A 54 -12.57 13.76 0.53
N VAL A 55 -12.27 15.05 0.47
CA VAL A 55 -11.01 15.59 -0.05
C VAL A 55 -10.31 16.27 1.12
N TRP A 56 -9.13 15.77 1.48
CA TRP A 56 -8.34 16.31 2.58
C TRP A 56 -7.25 17.22 2.05
N VAL A 57 -7.23 18.47 2.52
CA VAL A 57 -6.07 19.34 2.35
C VAL A 57 -5.09 19.01 3.46
N VAL A 58 -3.86 18.67 3.09
CA VAL A 58 -2.85 18.18 4.03
C VAL A 58 -1.56 18.98 3.95
N ASP A 59 -0.92 19.11 5.11
CA ASP A 59 0.48 19.46 5.18
C ASP A 59 1.29 18.18 5.07
N GLN A 60 2.28 18.17 4.20
CA GLN A 60 3.14 17.02 3.95
C GLN A 60 4.57 17.33 4.34
N LEU A 61 5.21 16.38 5.01
CA LEU A 61 6.64 16.38 5.26
C LEU A 61 7.22 15.10 4.67
N SER A 62 7.95 15.26 3.57
CA SER A 62 8.60 14.17 2.87
C SER A 62 10.06 14.03 3.31
N PHE A 63 10.51 12.81 3.51
CA PHE A 63 11.87 12.50 3.95
C PHE A 63 12.28 11.10 3.47
N PRO A 64 13.58 10.82 3.29
CA PRO A 64 14.04 9.51 2.87
C PRO A 64 13.66 8.45 3.92
N ARG A 65 13.35 7.23 3.46
CA ARG A 65 13.02 6.13 4.36
C ARG A 65 14.18 5.88 5.35
N PRO A 66 13.91 5.88 6.67
CA PRO A 66 14.91 5.50 7.67
C PRO A 66 15.51 4.12 7.38
N THR A 67 16.84 4.05 7.33
CA THR A 67 17.56 2.78 7.35
C THR A 67 17.86 2.33 8.79
N ASP A 68 17.87 3.27 9.73
CA ASP A 68 18.09 3.03 11.15
C ASP A 68 16.76 2.72 11.87
N PRO A 69 16.61 1.53 12.47
CA PRO A 69 15.44 1.18 13.29
C PRO A 69 15.19 2.12 14.47
N SER A 70 16.24 2.74 15.03
CA SER A 70 16.13 3.64 16.19
C SER A 70 15.32 4.90 15.86
N LEU A 71 15.41 5.36 14.61
CA LEU A 71 14.66 6.52 14.14
C LEU A 71 13.17 6.19 13.99
N ALA A 72 12.84 5.01 13.49
CA ALA A 72 11.46 4.57 13.36
C ALA A 72 10.77 4.52 14.73
N GLU A 73 11.45 3.98 15.75
CA GLU A 73 10.94 3.95 17.12
C GLU A 73 10.81 5.36 17.73
N ALA A 74 11.79 6.24 17.50
CA ALA A 74 11.72 7.63 17.96
C ALA A 74 10.61 8.44 17.29
N MET A 75 10.16 8.05 16.09
CA MET A 75 9.04 8.68 15.38
C MET A 75 7.66 8.21 15.85
N ARG A 76 7.53 7.01 16.41
CA ARG A 76 6.23 6.46 16.86
C ARG A 76 5.45 7.35 17.83
N PRO A 77 6.07 7.98 18.84
CA PRO A 77 5.33 8.84 19.77
C PRO A 77 5.04 10.23 19.21
N LEU A 78 5.60 10.61 18.05
CA LEU A 78 5.46 11.95 17.50
C LEU A 78 4.12 12.08 16.79
N THR A 79 3.32 13.04 17.24
CA THR A 79 1.96 13.27 16.73
C THR A 79 1.83 14.54 15.90
N THR A 80 2.89 15.37 15.84
CA THR A 80 2.91 16.63 15.10
C THR A 80 3.99 16.63 14.01
N LEU A 81 3.78 17.40 12.94
CA LEU A 81 4.76 17.51 11.86
C LEU A 81 5.99 18.29 12.32
N GLU A 82 5.78 19.23 13.24
CA GLU A 82 6.83 20.05 13.84
C GLU A 82 7.80 19.20 14.64
N ASP A 83 7.30 18.26 15.46
CA ASP A 83 8.15 17.33 16.22
C ASP A 83 8.90 16.37 15.29
N VAL A 84 8.24 15.87 14.23
CA VAL A 84 8.88 15.03 13.23
C VAL A 84 9.99 15.80 12.51
N ALA A 85 9.74 17.05 12.11
CA ALA A 85 10.75 17.89 11.48
C ALA A 85 11.93 18.17 12.41
N ALA A 86 11.68 18.44 13.69
CA ALA A 86 12.73 18.67 14.70
C ALA A 86 13.59 17.42 14.91
N LEU A 87 12.97 16.24 15.01
CA LEU A 87 13.70 14.98 15.12
C LEU A 87 14.57 14.73 13.89
N LEU A 88 14.01 14.89 12.68
CA LEU A 88 14.76 14.72 11.43
C LEU A 88 15.93 15.72 11.33
N ALA A 89 15.72 16.97 11.72
CA ALA A 89 16.76 17.99 11.76
C ALA A 89 17.89 17.64 12.76
N SER A 90 17.56 17.16 13.96
CA SER A 90 18.55 16.73 14.97
C SER A 90 19.42 15.55 14.52
N ARG A 91 18.95 14.80 13.52
CA ARG A 91 19.63 13.63 12.93
C ARG A 91 20.23 13.94 11.56
N ASN A 92 20.26 15.21 11.16
CA ASN A 92 20.74 15.69 9.85
C ASN A 92 20.06 15.00 8.65
N ILE A 93 18.79 14.64 8.79
CA ILE A 93 18.02 14.00 7.72
C ILE A 93 17.28 15.08 6.93
N PRO A 94 17.51 15.18 5.61
CA PRO A 94 16.84 16.17 4.79
C PRO A 94 15.34 15.88 4.76
N SER A 95 14.55 16.91 5.00
CA SER A 95 13.09 16.87 4.88
C SER A 95 12.61 18.01 4.00
N ARG A 96 11.50 17.79 3.29
CA ARG A 96 10.84 18.79 2.46
C ARG A 96 9.39 18.90 2.86
N ARG A 97 8.98 20.12 3.25
CA ARG A 97 7.58 20.45 3.52
C ARG A 97 6.88 20.87 2.23
N ALA A 98 5.64 20.44 2.08
CA ALA A 98 4.76 20.81 0.97
C ALA A 98 3.31 20.82 1.45
N GLU A 99 2.43 21.46 0.70
CA GLU A 99 0.97 21.29 0.85
C GLU A 99 0.49 20.36 -0.26
N GLY A 100 -0.55 19.58 0.02
CA GLY A 100 -1.13 18.64 -0.94
C GLY A 100 -2.60 18.38 -0.68
N GLU A 101 -3.23 17.67 -1.61
CA GLU A 101 -4.59 17.18 -1.47
C GLU A 101 -4.62 15.66 -1.61
N ILE A 102 -5.44 15.03 -0.76
CA ILE A 102 -5.69 13.59 -0.80
C ILE A 102 -7.19 13.42 -1.06
N ASP A 103 -7.55 12.82 -2.21
CA ASP A 103 -8.94 12.48 -2.54
C ASP A 103 -9.22 11.03 -2.16
N ALA A 104 -10.28 10.81 -1.37
CA ALA A 104 -10.75 9.48 -0.98
C ALA A 104 -10.98 8.54 -2.18
N LEU A 105 -11.31 9.05 -3.37
CA LEU A 105 -11.49 8.24 -4.59
C LEU A 105 -10.22 7.50 -5.01
N GLY A 106 -9.05 8.13 -4.83
CA GLY A 106 -7.77 7.56 -5.24
C GLY A 106 -7.20 6.54 -4.26
N LEU A 107 -7.84 6.35 -3.10
CA LEU A 107 -7.34 5.52 -2.01
C LEU A 107 -8.04 4.16 -1.97
N ASP A 108 -7.35 3.20 -1.35
CA ASP A 108 -8.00 1.94 -0.97
C ASP A 108 -9.06 2.23 0.12
N PRO A 109 -10.27 1.65 0.05
CA PRO A 109 -11.33 1.92 1.01
C PRO A 109 -10.92 1.66 2.47
N ARG A 110 -10.03 0.69 2.71
CA ARG A 110 -9.53 0.40 4.06
C ARG A 110 -8.68 1.53 4.60
N PHE A 111 -7.89 2.16 3.73
CA PHE A 111 -7.04 3.28 4.09
C PHE A 111 -7.87 4.56 4.30
N THR A 112 -8.85 4.82 3.43
CA THR A 112 -9.86 5.89 3.63
C THR A 112 -10.53 5.77 5.00
N ALA A 113 -11.00 4.57 5.37
CA ALA A 113 -11.63 4.33 6.67
C ALA A 113 -10.68 4.54 7.87
N GLN A 114 -9.37 4.32 7.70
CA GLN A 114 -8.38 4.60 8.74
C GLN A 114 -8.18 6.11 8.91
N ILE A 115 -8.02 6.85 7.82
CA ILE A 115 -7.86 8.32 7.86
C ILE A 115 -9.06 8.98 8.55
N ILE A 116 -10.28 8.51 8.27
CA ILE A 116 -11.52 9.06 8.86
C ILE A 116 -11.57 8.85 10.38
N LYS A 117 -10.95 7.79 10.89
CA LYS A 117 -10.91 7.49 12.32
C LYS A 117 -9.81 8.24 13.07
N LEU A 118 -8.90 8.92 12.35
CA LEU A 118 -7.85 9.70 12.97
C LEU A 118 -8.44 10.93 13.67
N PRO A 119 -8.08 11.18 14.94
CA PRO A 119 -8.25 12.46 15.58
C PRO A 119 -7.85 13.66 14.71
N PRO A 120 -8.60 14.77 14.80
CA PRO A 120 -8.21 16.02 14.13
C PRO A 120 -6.78 16.44 14.50
N GLY A 121 -5.98 16.77 13.49
CA GLY A 121 -4.60 17.22 13.66
C GLY A 121 -3.57 16.10 13.86
N GLU A 122 -3.99 14.83 13.93
CA GLU A 122 -3.05 13.71 14.02
C GLU A 122 -2.25 13.54 12.73
N VAL A 123 -0.96 13.22 12.90
CA VAL A 123 -0.04 12.92 11.81
C VAL A 123 -0.09 11.45 11.46
N PHE A 124 -0.18 11.14 10.17
CA PHE A 124 -0.05 9.78 9.66
C PHE A 124 1.03 9.70 8.58
N VAL A 125 1.77 8.59 8.56
CA VAL A 125 2.89 8.39 7.64
C VAL A 125 2.53 7.39 6.56
N VAL A 126 2.75 7.77 5.31
CA VAL A 126 2.51 6.91 4.14
C VAL A 126 3.82 6.70 3.38
N PRO A 127 4.17 5.45 3.04
CA PRO A 127 5.30 5.19 2.17
C PRO A 127 4.98 5.60 0.72
N ASN A 128 5.89 6.33 0.09
CA ASN A 128 5.82 6.67 -1.33
C ASN A 128 7.15 6.34 -2.01
N GLY A 129 7.26 5.13 -2.57
CA GLY A 129 8.51 4.64 -3.17
C GLY A 129 9.63 4.53 -2.13
N ASN A 130 10.71 5.31 -2.28
CA ASN A 130 11.85 5.35 -1.36
C ASN A 130 11.77 6.48 -0.33
N VAL A 131 10.72 7.29 -0.36
CA VAL A 131 10.47 8.33 0.64
C VAL A 131 9.29 7.96 1.51
N LEU A 132 9.29 8.47 2.74
CA LEU A 132 8.13 8.51 3.61
C LEU A 132 7.55 9.92 3.57
N VAL A 133 6.22 10.00 3.64
CA VAL A 133 5.49 11.25 3.70
C VAL A 133 4.66 11.24 4.96
N ALA A 134 5.02 12.08 5.93
CA ALA A 134 4.16 12.38 7.07
C ALA A 134 3.12 13.42 6.64
N ASN A 135 1.85 13.18 6.95
CA ASN A 135 0.73 14.00 6.53
C ASN A 135 -0.04 14.46 7.77
N ARG A 136 -0.44 15.73 7.81
CA ARG A 136 -1.39 16.27 8.79
C ARG A 136 -2.58 16.86 8.04
N ILE A 137 -3.79 16.49 8.45
CA ILE A 137 -5.02 17.05 7.87
C ILE A 137 -5.20 18.47 8.37
N ARG A 138 -5.26 19.43 7.45
CA ARG A 138 -5.56 20.85 7.72
C ARG A 138 -7.05 21.14 7.53
N GLU A 139 -7.63 20.62 6.46
CA GLU A 139 -9.01 20.85 6.07
C GLU A 139 -9.61 19.56 5.51
N THR A 140 -10.90 19.33 5.77
CA THR A 140 -11.67 18.26 5.12
C THR A 140 -12.83 18.88 4.36
N ARG A 141 -12.86 18.64 3.05
CA ARG A 141 -13.96 19.07 2.17
C ARG A 141 -14.81 17.86 1.79
N VAL A 142 -16.11 18.07 1.70
CA VAL A 142 -17.04 17.06 1.18
C VAL A 142 -17.41 17.45 -0.24
N VAL A 143 -17.01 16.63 -1.21
CA VAL A 143 -17.23 16.87 -2.64
C VAL A 143 -17.89 15.64 -3.25
N PRO A 144 -19.22 15.51 -3.19
CA PRO A 144 -19.91 14.28 -3.58
C PRO A 144 -19.59 13.83 -5.02
N LEU A 145 -19.47 12.53 -5.22
CA LEU A 145 -19.44 11.90 -6.55
C LEU A 145 -20.68 11.01 -6.71
N THR A 146 -21.48 11.27 -7.74
CA THR A 146 -22.77 10.60 -7.96
C THR A 146 -22.98 10.20 -9.42
N GLY A 147 -24.05 9.44 -9.68
CA GLY A 147 -24.48 9.05 -11.02
C GLY A 147 -23.45 8.23 -11.79
N ASP A 148 -23.44 8.37 -13.11
CA ASP A 148 -22.61 7.56 -14.00
C ASP A 148 -21.11 7.70 -13.73
N GLN A 149 -20.65 8.85 -13.21
CA GLN A 149 -19.25 9.02 -12.86
C GLN A 149 -18.85 8.13 -11.67
N ALA A 150 -19.70 8.04 -10.65
CA ALA A 150 -19.49 7.15 -9.52
C ALA A 150 -19.48 5.68 -9.97
N VAL A 151 -20.42 5.29 -10.83
CA VAL A 151 -20.52 3.93 -11.38
C VAL A 151 -19.26 3.56 -12.15
N ARG A 152 -18.82 4.42 -13.08
CA ARG A 152 -17.58 4.16 -13.85
C ARG A 152 -16.36 4.00 -12.95
N HIS A 153 -16.23 4.85 -11.93
CA HIS A 153 -15.15 4.76 -10.97
C HIS A 153 -15.19 3.44 -10.18
N ALA A 154 -16.35 3.11 -9.60
CA ALA A 154 -16.55 1.89 -8.83
C ALA A 154 -16.27 0.64 -9.68
N THR A 155 -16.78 0.58 -10.91
CA THR A 155 -16.53 -0.53 -11.83
C THR A 155 -15.02 -0.70 -12.12
N ALA A 156 -14.31 0.40 -12.40
CA ALA A 156 -12.86 0.35 -12.64
C ALA A 156 -12.09 -0.12 -11.40
N LEU A 157 -12.45 0.38 -10.22
CA LEU A 157 -11.82 -0.01 -8.95
C LEU A 157 -12.05 -1.50 -8.65
N LEU A 158 -13.29 -1.98 -8.76
CA LEU A 158 -13.66 -3.38 -8.56
C LEU A 158 -12.94 -4.30 -9.55
N LYS A 159 -12.81 -3.89 -10.82
CA LYS A 159 -12.06 -4.62 -11.83
C LYS A 159 -10.59 -4.74 -11.44
N ASN A 160 -9.96 -3.62 -11.04
CA ASN A 160 -8.58 -3.61 -10.58
C ASN A 160 -8.37 -4.46 -9.32
N GLN A 161 -9.32 -4.48 -8.38
CA GLN A 161 -9.27 -5.36 -7.21
C GLN A 161 -9.34 -6.84 -7.61
N ARG A 162 -10.32 -7.23 -8.44
CA ARG A 162 -10.46 -8.61 -8.94
C ARG A 162 -9.22 -9.09 -9.69
N THR A 163 -8.66 -8.25 -10.55
CA THR A 163 -7.44 -8.57 -11.29
C THR A 163 -6.26 -8.77 -10.35
N ARG A 164 -6.07 -7.89 -9.35
CA ARG A 164 -5.01 -8.06 -8.33
C ARG A 164 -5.19 -9.36 -7.54
N GLU A 165 -6.41 -9.68 -7.13
CA GLU A 165 -6.71 -10.91 -6.42
C GLU A 165 -6.50 -12.16 -7.29
N ALA A 166 -6.87 -12.11 -8.57
CA ALA A 166 -6.63 -13.20 -9.52
C ALA A 166 -5.12 -13.43 -9.74
N ILE A 167 -4.34 -12.37 -9.93
CA ILE A 167 -2.87 -12.44 -10.02
C ILE A 167 -2.29 -13.07 -8.76
N GLN A 168 -2.70 -12.59 -7.58
CA GLN A 168 -2.21 -13.09 -6.29
C GLN A 168 -2.54 -14.57 -6.08
N ARG A 169 -3.76 -15.00 -6.42
CA ARG A 169 -4.17 -16.41 -6.34
C ARG A 169 -3.35 -17.28 -7.27
N GLN A 170 -3.18 -16.88 -8.52
CA GLN A 170 -2.43 -17.65 -9.51
C GLN A 170 -0.95 -17.74 -9.14
N PHE A 171 -0.34 -16.64 -8.70
CA PHE A 171 1.02 -16.63 -8.18
C PHE A 171 1.18 -17.58 -6.99
N SER A 172 0.27 -17.50 -6.02
CA SER A 172 0.30 -18.35 -4.83
C SER A 172 0.17 -19.84 -5.19
N SER A 173 -0.65 -20.17 -6.20
CA SER A 173 -0.80 -21.54 -6.72
C SER A 173 0.50 -22.05 -7.36
N VAL A 174 1.16 -21.24 -8.19
CA VAL A 174 2.46 -21.59 -8.80
C VAL A 174 3.51 -21.82 -7.73
N VAL A 175 3.64 -20.90 -6.78
CA VAL A 175 4.59 -21.03 -5.66
C VAL A 175 4.31 -22.29 -4.83
N ALA A 176 3.04 -22.59 -4.55
CA ALA A 176 2.67 -23.79 -3.79
C ALA A 176 2.97 -25.08 -4.54
N ALA A 177 2.78 -25.12 -5.87
CA ALA A 177 3.14 -26.25 -6.71
C ALA A 177 4.66 -26.46 -6.73
N SER A 178 5.44 -25.41 -7.01
CA SER A 178 6.90 -25.50 -7.06
C SER A 178 7.52 -25.85 -5.72
N LYS A 179 6.96 -25.38 -4.59
CA LYS A 179 7.42 -25.76 -3.25
C LYS A 179 7.42 -27.27 -2.99
N LYS A 180 6.51 -28.03 -3.63
CA LYS A 180 6.46 -29.49 -3.51
C LYS A 180 7.66 -30.18 -4.19
N GLU A 181 8.29 -29.50 -5.14
CA GLU A 181 9.42 -30.03 -5.91
C GLU A 181 10.77 -29.60 -5.32
N ILE A 182 10.79 -28.66 -4.37
CA ILE A 182 12.02 -28.21 -3.71
C ILE A 182 12.55 -29.32 -2.80
N LYS A 183 13.62 -29.98 -3.25
CA LYS A 183 14.43 -30.87 -2.41
C LYS A 183 15.54 -30.04 -1.77
N TYR A 184 15.48 -29.89 -0.46
CA TYR A 184 16.58 -29.27 0.29
C TYR A 184 17.68 -30.31 0.52
N ALA A 185 18.94 -29.88 0.38
CA ALA A 185 20.03 -30.66 0.95
C ALA A 185 19.88 -30.66 2.48
N LYS A 186 20.24 -31.77 3.14
CA LYS A 186 19.97 -32.04 4.57
C LYS A 186 20.44 -30.93 5.54
N ALA A 187 21.44 -30.13 5.14
CA ALA A 187 21.98 -29.01 5.91
C ALA A 187 21.23 -27.66 5.70
N TYR A 188 20.28 -27.59 4.78
CA TYR A 188 19.59 -26.37 4.33
C TYR A 188 18.07 -26.49 4.35
N GLU A 189 17.52 -27.49 5.06
CA GLU A 189 16.08 -27.58 5.27
C GLU A 189 15.58 -26.36 6.04
N PRO A 190 14.47 -25.72 5.61
CA PRO A 190 13.93 -24.57 6.31
C PRO A 190 13.47 -25.00 7.71
N GLN A 191 14.00 -24.34 8.74
CA GLN A 191 13.56 -24.55 10.11
C GLN A 191 12.06 -24.28 10.17
N GLN A 192 11.27 -25.27 10.61
CA GLN A 192 9.82 -25.09 10.77
C GLN A 192 9.56 -23.85 11.63
N PRO A 193 8.62 -22.98 11.25
CA PRO A 193 8.26 -21.83 12.07
C PRO A 193 7.82 -22.36 13.43
N LYS A 194 8.64 -22.12 14.46
CA LYS A 194 8.28 -22.38 15.85
C LYS A 194 6.98 -21.60 16.10
N LYS A 195 5.89 -22.33 16.41
CA LYS A 195 4.66 -21.75 16.95
C LYS A 195 5.07 -20.71 17.99
N ALA A 196 4.74 -19.45 17.77
CA ALA A 196 4.90 -18.41 18.76
C ALA A 196 4.18 -18.88 20.03
N ALA A 197 4.93 -18.96 21.13
CA ALA A 197 4.36 -19.25 22.43
C ALA A 197 3.34 -18.16 22.78
N ALA A 198 2.16 -18.57 23.23
CA ALA A 198 1.13 -17.66 23.72
C ALA A 198 1.69 -16.80 24.87
N PRO A 199 1.30 -15.51 24.99
CA PRO A 199 1.73 -14.68 26.11
C PRO A 199 1.25 -15.28 27.42
N ALA A 200 2.18 -15.45 28.37
CA ALA A 200 1.88 -15.88 29.72
C ALA A 200 0.95 -14.87 30.41
N ALA A 201 -0.08 -15.39 31.08
CA ALA A 201 -1.00 -14.62 31.90
C ALA A 201 -0.26 -13.88 33.01
N ALA A 202 -0.59 -12.59 33.19
CA ALA A 202 -0.08 -11.77 34.28
C ALA A 202 -0.54 -12.31 35.65
N PRO A 203 0.33 -12.33 36.68
CA PRO A 203 -0.08 -12.68 38.03
C PRO A 203 -0.86 -11.51 38.67
N LYS A 204 -2.00 -11.84 39.27
CA LYS A 204 -2.74 -10.92 40.14
C LYS A 204 -1.94 -10.65 41.42
N LYS A 205 -1.79 -9.38 41.79
CA LYS A 205 -1.79 -8.91 43.18
C LYS A 205 -2.46 -7.56 43.24
#